data_AF-A0A1H1H3K9-F1
#
_entry.id   AF-A0A1H1H3K9-F1
#
_cell.length_a   1.000
_cell.length_b   1.000
_cell.length_c   1.000
_cell.angle_alpha   90.00
_cell.angle_beta   90.00
_cell.angle_gamma   90.00
#
_symmetry.space_group_name_H-M   'P 1'
#
loop_
_entity.id
_entity.type
_entity.pdbx_description
1 polymer ?
#
loop_
_entity_poly.entity_id
_entity_poly.type
_entity_poly.pdbx_seq_one_letter_code
_entity_poly.pdbx_strand_id
1 'polypeptide(L)'
;MSDVPFGFGPHDPNNEEPDDRDRGESSEGGSGGGTGSSGGTGSFPGFGPGGMPGPGGGTPNFDIGALGQMLTQLGQALSQSSSGSAGPVNYDLAKQLAHQQLQSNERPTQEQTKAVEDGVRLAELWLDPTTSFPPGTHTVQAWSPGDWVDKTLPTWQRLCDPVAQRVSESWLEALPQEAKQAAGPIVSMLGQMGGLTFGSQLGNGLAQLAGEVLTSTEVGLPLGPDGTAVLLPANVERFGQGLDRPASEITVFLAAREAAHHRLFSHVPWLRQQLLATVEEYARGIQVDTSSLEDLASRIDPSDPSSMQELMNSGMLEPKTTDEQQAALDRLENLLALVEGWVDVVVADAVGERLPGADALGETVRRRRASGGPAEQTFATLVGLQLRPRRLRAAASLWRLLTERYGVTGRDQVWDHPDLLPDGSDLDEPLDFADRWGRGHEDLDDPIAAIRRAEAQEQAAEENSGTAEDDSGEQNRGDGEDDGNAQQGDTDR
;
A
#
# COMPACT_ATOMS: atom_id res chain seq x y z
N MET A 1 -52.55 -18.85 -30.50
CA MET A 1 -52.18 -17.81 -31.48
C MET A 1 -50.93 -17.14 -30.93
N SER A 2 -49.76 -17.78 -30.84
CA SER A 2 -48.93 -18.48 -31.85
C SER A 2 -48.66 -17.60 -33.07
N ASP A 3 -47.42 -17.14 -33.24
CA ASP A 3 -46.49 -17.82 -34.15
C ASP A 3 -45.04 -17.36 -34.00
N VAL A 4 -44.19 -18.39 -33.86
CA VAL A 4 -42.74 -18.41 -34.11
C VAL A 4 -42.55 -18.95 -35.53
N PRO A 5 -41.41 -18.71 -36.18
CA PRO A 5 -40.85 -19.77 -37.02
C PRO A 5 -39.33 -19.98 -36.87
N PHE A 6 -38.96 -21.25 -36.63
CA PHE A 6 -37.86 -22.08 -37.19
C PHE A 6 -36.44 -21.46 -37.36
N GLY A 7 -35.30 -22.07 -37.01
CA GLY A 7 -34.93 -23.46 -36.70
C GLY A 7 -33.84 -23.99 -37.67
N PHE A 8 -32.78 -24.62 -37.12
CA PHE A 8 -31.77 -25.55 -37.71
C PHE A 8 -30.30 -25.07 -37.97
N GLY A 9 -29.37 -25.61 -37.15
CA GLY A 9 -28.23 -26.41 -37.64
C GLY A 9 -26.80 -25.83 -37.54
N PRO A 10 -25.76 -26.64 -37.19
CA PRO A 10 -24.48 -26.17 -36.62
C PRO A 10 -23.40 -25.87 -37.67
N HIS A 11 -22.45 -24.98 -37.35
CA HIS A 11 -21.22 -24.77 -38.13
C HIS A 11 -20.08 -25.66 -37.64
N ASP A 12 -19.53 -26.43 -38.58
CA ASP A 12 -18.36 -27.30 -38.49
C ASP A 12 -17.06 -26.47 -38.43
N PRO A 13 -16.12 -26.76 -37.51
CA PRO A 13 -14.85 -26.07 -37.40
C PRO A 13 -13.79 -26.76 -38.26
N ASN A 14 -13.72 -26.44 -39.55
CA ASN A 14 -12.54 -26.66 -40.40
C ASN A 14 -12.71 -25.97 -41.76
N ASN A 15 -12.21 -24.74 -41.89
CA ASN A 15 -11.69 -24.29 -43.18
C ASN A 15 -10.61 -23.23 -42.98
N GLU A 16 -9.39 -23.58 -43.38
CA GLU A 16 -8.17 -22.78 -43.37
C GLU A 16 -8.18 -21.79 -44.57
N GLU A 17 -7.93 -20.49 -44.29
CA GLU A 17 -7.13 -19.45 -45.02
C GLU A 17 -7.07 -19.36 -46.58
N PRO A 18 -6.49 -18.29 -47.21
CA PRO A 18 -6.08 -16.94 -46.76
C PRO A 18 -6.43 -15.75 -47.73
N ASP A 19 -6.00 -14.54 -47.29
CA ASP A 19 -5.56 -13.33 -48.04
C ASP A 19 -6.52 -12.51 -48.93
N ASP A 20 -6.62 -11.20 -48.64
CA ASP A 20 -6.28 -10.16 -49.64
C ASP A 20 -6.11 -8.77 -48.99
N ARG A 21 -4.98 -8.14 -49.33
CA ARG A 21 -4.58 -6.75 -49.00
C ARG A 21 -4.98 -5.79 -50.13
N ASP A 22 -4.84 -4.50 -49.81
CA ASP A 22 -4.75 -3.34 -50.71
C ASP A 22 -6.04 -2.71 -51.26
N ARG A 23 -6.28 -1.48 -50.81
CA ARG A 23 -6.65 -0.37 -51.71
C ARG A 23 -6.27 0.98 -51.10
N GLY A 24 -5.26 1.61 -51.67
CA GLY A 24 -4.94 3.02 -51.51
C GLY A 24 -5.52 3.90 -52.62
N GLU A 25 -5.29 5.21 -52.43
CA GLU A 25 -5.22 6.30 -53.45
C GLU A 25 -6.54 6.75 -54.10
N SER A 26 -6.80 8.02 -54.45
CA SER A 26 -6.00 9.25 -54.60
C SER A 26 -6.94 10.45 -54.96
N SER A 27 -6.39 11.68 -54.94
CA SER A 27 -6.69 12.87 -55.78
C SER A 27 -6.72 14.16 -54.92
N GLU A 28 -5.69 15.03 -54.91
CA GLU A 28 -5.42 16.13 -55.89
C GLU A 28 -6.65 17.02 -56.14
N GLY A 29 -6.64 18.36 -56.10
CA GLY A 29 -5.62 19.42 -56.12
C GLY A 29 -6.26 20.65 -56.81
N GLY A 30 -5.88 21.89 -56.50
CA GLY A 30 -6.21 23.04 -57.38
C GLY A 30 -6.50 24.40 -56.73
N SER A 31 -5.66 25.37 -57.10
CA SER A 31 -5.60 26.79 -56.75
C SER A 31 -6.65 27.69 -57.46
N GLY A 32 -6.96 28.86 -56.88
CA GLY A 32 -7.51 30.02 -57.61
C GLY A 32 -8.26 31.03 -56.74
N GLY A 33 -7.76 32.28 -56.67
CA GLY A 33 -8.22 33.31 -55.71
C GLY A 33 -9.28 34.31 -56.20
N GLY A 34 -9.43 35.40 -55.41
CA GLY A 34 -9.94 36.69 -55.87
C GLY A 34 -11.30 37.16 -55.34
N THR A 35 -11.25 38.03 -54.31
CA THR A 35 -12.04 39.27 -54.11
C THR A 35 -13.58 39.27 -54.15
N GLY A 36 -14.20 39.81 -53.08
CA GLY A 36 -15.32 40.75 -53.24
C GLY A 36 -16.57 40.59 -52.34
N SER A 37 -16.52 41.24 -51.16
CA SER A 37 -17.56 42.11 -50.58
C SER A 37 -19.00 41.62 -50.24
N SER A 38 -19.34 41.87 -48.96
CA SER A 38 -20.58 42.50 -48.44
C SER A 38 -21.75 41.65 -47.91
N GLY A 39 -22.12 42.01 -46.66
CA GLY A 39 -23.44 41.83 -46.03
C GLY A 39 -23.60 40.51 -45.25
N GLY A 40 -23.77 40.45 -43.94
CA GLY A 40 -24.17 41.45 -42.96
C GLY A 40 -25.27 40.84 -42.07
N THR A 41 -25.09 41.00 -40.75
CA THR A 41 -26.05 40.81 -39.63
C THR A 41 -26.18 39.43 -38.98
N GLY A 42 -25.97 39.39 -37.64
CA GLY A 42 -26.40 38.28 -36.79
C GLY A 42 -25.68 38.01 -35.45
N SER A 43 -25.11 39.03 -34.80
CA SER A 43 -24.73 39.15 -33.37
C SER A 43 -24.86 37.94 -32.42
N PHE A 44 -23.72 37.55 -31.84
CA PHE A 44 -23.60 37.15 -30.43
C PHE A 44 -22.92 38.30 -29.63
N PRO A 45 -23.49 38.75 -28.50
CA PRO A 45 -22.89 39.73 -27.58
C PRO A 45 -21.92 39.01 -26.62
N GLY A 46 -20.84 39.58 -26.06
CA GLY A 46 -20.36 40.95 -25.99
C GLY A 46 -19.69 41.16 -24.63
N PHE A 47 -18.35 41.32 -24.60
CA PHE A 47 -17.62 42.15 -23.63
C PHE A 47 -16.28 42.53 -24.28
N GLY A 48 -16.08 43.82 -24.51
CA GLY A 48 -15.06 44.37 -25.40
C GLY A 48 -13.71 44.66 -24.75
N PRO A 49 -12.68 44.97 -25.57
CA PRO A 49 -11.36 45.36 -25.11
C PRO A 49 -11.33 46.87 -24.81
N GLY A 50 -11.26 47.22 -23.53
CA GLY A 50 -11.13 48.59 -23.06
C GLY A 50 -9.73 48.90 -22.53
N GLY A 51 -8.99 49.74 -23.27
CA GLY A 51 -8.04 50.74 -22.78
C GLY A 51 -6.99 50.35 -21.74
N MET A 52 -5.75 50.16 -22.20
CA MET A 52 -4.54 50.21 -21.38
C MET A 52 -4.20 51.68 -21.01
N PRO A 53 -4.12 52.08 -19.73
CA PRO A 53 -3.43 53.30 -19.32
C PRO A 53 -1.96 52.98 -19.03
N GLY A 54 -1.05 53.80 -19.56
CA GLY A 54 0.40 53.60 -19.43
C GLY A 54 0.93 53.68 -17.99
N PRO A 55 2.14 53.15 -17.73
CA PRO A 55 2.73 53.13 -16.40
C PRO A 55 3.27 54.53 -16.02
N GLY A 56 2.52 55.23 -15.18
CA GLY A 56 3.00 56.36 -14.39
C GLY A 56 3.63 55.85 -13.09
N GLY A 57 4.85 56.32 -12.80
CA GLY A 57 5.62 55.91 -11.63
C GLY A 57 4.98 56.24 -10.28
N GLY A 58 5.17 55.33 -9.33
CA GLY A 58 4.85 55.48 -7.92
C GLY A 58 5.27 54.22 -7.18
N THR A 59 6.43 54.24 -6.53
CA THR A 59 6.89 53.18 -5.62
C THR A 59 5.85 52.96 -4.51
N PRO A 60 5.41 51.72 -4.23
CA PRO A 60 4.62 51.43 -3.03
C PRO A 60 5.47 51.70 -1.80
N ASN A 61 5.03 52.63 -0.97
CA ASN A 61 5.65 52.91 0.32
C ASN A 61 5.40 51.71 1.25
N PHE A 62 6.40 50.83 1.39
CA PHE A 62 6.40 49.78 2.41
C PHE A 62 6.45 50.44 3.80
N ASP A 63 5.32 50.46 4.48
CA ASP A 63 5.20 51.06 5.81
C ASP A 63 5.75 50.09 6.88
N ILE A 64 6.93 50.42 7.42
CA ILE A 64 7.64 49.65 8.45
C ILE A 64 6.80 49.51 9.73
N GLY A 65 5.86 50.44 9.98
CA GLY A 65 4.93 50.35 11.12
C GLY A 65 3.86 49.27 10.94
N ALA A 66 3.40 49.04 9.71
CA ALA A 66 2.45 47.97 9.39
C ALA A 66 3.09 46.58 9.53
N LEU A 67 4.39 46.48 9.23
CA LEU A 67 5.18 45.26 9.40
C LEU A 67 5.35 44.90 10.89
N GLY A 68 5.51 45.90 11.77
CA GLY A 68 5.55 45.69 13.22
C GLY A 68 4.23 45.18 13.81
N GLN A 69 3.09 45.68 13.31
CA GLN A 69 1.77 45.18 13.72
C GLN A 69 1.50 43.77 13.18
N MET A 70 1.88 43.51 11.92
CA MET A 70 1.80 42.17 11.33
C MET A 70 2.67 41.17 12.10
N LEU A 71 3.89 41.55 12.51
CA LEU A 71 4.78 40.69 13.30
C LEU A 71 4.22 40.43 14.71
N THR A 72 3.58 41.42 15.32
CA THR A 72 2.94 41.27 16.64
C THR A 72 1.71 40.35 16.55
N GLN A 73 0.92 40.49 15.49
CA GLN A 73 -0.25 39.65 15.23
C GLN A 73 0.16 38.20 14.87
N LEU A 74 1.25 38.04 14.10
CA LEU A 74 1.87 36.75 13.83
C LEU A 74 2.42 36.12 15.12
N GLY A 75 3.06 36.91 15.98
CA GLY A 75 3.57 36.47 17.28
C GLY A 75 2.46 36.04 18.25
N GLN A 76 1.30 36.70 18.20
CA GLN A 76 0.11 36.28 18.97
C GLN A 76 -0.58 35.05 18.39
N ALA A 77 -0.60 34.88 17.07
CA ALA A 77 -1.08 33.66 16.43
C ALA A 77 -0.14 32.47 16.67
N LEU A 78 1.18 32.70 16.69
CA LEU A 78 2.18 31.69 17.06
C LEU A 78 2.11 31.33 18.55
N SER A 79 1.86 32.29 19.43
CA SER A 79 1.76 32.01 20.87
C SER A 79 0.47 31.30 21.27
N GLN A 80 -0.62 31.51 20.52
CA GLN A 80 -1.86 30.74 20.71
C GLN A 80 -1.74 29.32 20.13
N SER A 81 -1.05 29.13 19.00
CA SER A 81 -0.79 27.80 18.43
C SER A 81 0.29 27.01 19.17
N SER A 82 1.22 27.67 19.87
CA SER A 82 2.24 27.01 20.69
C SER A 82 1.71 26.47 22.03
N SER A 83 0.47 26.81 22.40
CA SER A 83 -0.18 26.31 23.61
C SER A 83 -0.98 25.01 23.41
N GLY A 84 -1.12 24.52 22.17
CA GLY A 84 -2.00 23.40 21.81
C GLY A 84 -1.33 22.07 21.40
N SER A 85 -0.14 22.07 20.79
CA SER A 85 0.51 20.81 20.38
C SER A 85 2.02 20.94 20.35
N ALA A 86 2.66 20.69 21.51
CA ALA A 86 4.09 20.46 21.60
C ALA A 86 4.40 19.02 21.17
N GLY A 87 4.33 18.76 19.87
CA GLY A 87 4.65 17.47 19.26
C GLY A 87 5.48 17.67 17.99
N PRO A 88 6.14 16.60 17.47
CA PRO A 88 6.94 16.66 16.24
C PRO A 88 6.12 17.05 15.01
N VAL A 89 4.79 16.90 15.08
CA VAL A 89 3.83 17.23 14.01
C VAL A 89 2.70 18.09 14.57
N ASN A 90 2.25 19.09 13.80
CA ASN A 90 1.07 19.88 14.13
C ASN A 90 -0.22 19.21 13.63
N TYR A 91 -0.78 18.31 14.44
CA TYR A 91 -2.00 17.56 14.09
C TYR A 91 -3.27 18.41 14.08
N ASP A 92 -3.33 19.49 14.87
CA ASP A 92 -4.46 20.43 14.83
C ASP A 92 -4.53 21.14 13.48
N LEU A 93 -3.37 21.59 12.97
CA LEU A 93 -3.26 22.14 11.62
C LEU A 93 -3.62 21.09 10.56
N ALA A 94 -3.10 19.86 10.70
CA ALA A 94 -3.42 18.76 9.78
C ALA A 94 -4.93 18.52 9.71
N LYS A 95 -5.59 18.41 10.86
CA LYS A 95 -7.05 18.25 10.97
C LYS A 95 -7.80 19.43 10.35
N GLN A 96 -7.42 20.66 10.67
CA GLN A 96 -8.06 21.86 10.10
C GLN A 96 -7.96 21.91 8.58
N LEU A 97 -6.77 21.66 8.03
CA LEU A 97 -6.55 21.63 6.58
C LEU A 97 -7.31 20.49 5.91
N ALA A 98 -7.35 19.31 6.55
CA ALA A 98 -8.11 18.18 6.05
C ALA A 98 -9.60 18.55 5.91
N HIS A 99 -10.21 19.07 6.98
CA HIS A 99 -11.62 19.49 6.97
C HIS A 99 -11.92 20.61 5.97
N GLN A 100 -10.98 21.54 5.74
CA GLN A 100 -11.15 22.62 4.76
C GLN A 100 -11.16 22.14 3.31
N GLN A 101 -10.45 21.05 2.99
CA GLN A 101 -10.32 20.54 1.63
C GLN A 101 -11.37 19.49 1.26
N LEU A 102 -12.09 18.94 2.24
CA LEU A 102 -13.18 18.00 1.99
C LEU A 102 -14.30 18.65 1.19
N GLN A 103 -14.47 18.20 -0.06
CA GLN A 103 -15.50 18.70 -0.98
C GLN A 103 -16.93 18.36 -0.50
N SER A 104 -17.08 17.25 0.22
CA SER A 104 -18.34 16.81 0.83
C SER A 104 -18.06 16.25 2.21
N ASN A 105 -18.80 16.74 3.20
CA ASN A 105 -18.75 16.28 4.58
C ASN A 105 -20.16 16.15 5.16
N GLU A 106 -21.09 15.69 4.32
CA GLU A 106 -22.47 15.47 4.73
C GLU A 106 -22.55 14.32 5.73
N ARG A 107 -23.33 14.52 6.79
CA ARG A 107 -23.56 13.48 7.78
C ARG A 107 -24.43 12.38 7.17
N PRO A 108 -24.12 11.10 7.43
CA PRO A 108 -24.96 10.00 6.98
C PRO A 108 -26.41 10.15 7.44
N THR A 109 -27.35 9.86 6.54
CA THR A 109 -28.77 9.81 6.88
C THR A 109 -29.09 8.57 7.71
N GLN A 110 -30.24 8.58 8.41
CA GLN A 110 -30.68 7.38 9.16
C GLN A 110 -30.86 6.15 8.27
N GLU A 111 -31.30 6.34 7.03
CA GLU A 111 -31.47 5.26 6.05
C GLU A 111 -30.11 4.68 5.66
N GLN A 112 -29.11 5.53 5.39
CA GLN A 112 -27.74 5.09 5.09
C GLN A 112 -27.12 4.35 6.28
N THR A 113 -27.26 4.87 7.49
CA THR A 113 -26.77 4.19 8.71
C THR A 113 -27.39 2.80 8.84
N LYS A 114 -28.72 2.70 8.68
CA LYS A 114 -29.41 1.41 8.74
C LYS A 114 -28.96 0.45 7.64
N ALA A 115 -28.77 0.93 6.41
CA ALA A 115 -28.28 0.10 5.31
C ALA A 115 -26.87 -0.46 5.58
N VAL A 116 -25.99 0.34 6.20
CA VAL A 116 -24.66 -0.13 6.64
C VAL A 116 -24.78 -1.16 7.76
N GLU A 117 -25.61 -0.92 8.78
CA GLU A 117 -25.85 -1.87 9.88
C GLU A 117 -26.40 -3.21 9.38
N ASP A 118 -27.44 -3.17 8.54
CA ASP A 118 -28.05 -4.37 7.95
C ASP A 118 -27.05 -5.08 7.02
N GLY A 119 -26.26 -4.33 6.24
CA GLY A 119 -25.23 -4.85 5.34
C GLY A 119 -24.11 -5.58 6.09
N VAL A 120 -23.58 -5.01 7.16
CA VAL A 120 -22.54 -5.66 8.00
C VAL A 120 -23.10 -6.89 8.70
N ARG A 121 -24.34 -6.82 9.22
CA ARG A 121 -24.98 -7.97 9.85
C ARG A 121 -25.17 -9.14 8.87
N LEU A 122 -25.56 -8.83 7.63
CA LEU A 122 -25.70 -9.85 6.57
C LEU A 122 -24.34 -10.42 6.17
N ALA A 123 -23.34 -9.56 6.02
CA ALA A 123 -21.97 -9.95 5.73
C ALA A 123 -21.39 -10.91 6.79
N GLU A 124 -21.55 -10.61 8.08
CA GLU A 124 -21.08 -11.48 9.16
C GLU A 124 -21.69 -12.89 9.05
N LEU A 125 -23.00 -12.99 8.76
CA LEU A 125 -23.66 -14.28 8.55
C LEU A 125 -23.08 -15.06 7.36
N TRP A 126 -22.66 -14.37 6.31
CA TRP A 126 -22.12 -14.99 5.10
C TRP A 126 -20.64 -15.35 5.21
N LEU A 127 -19.90 -14.68 6.10
CA LEU A 127 -18.50 -14.95 6.39
C LEU A 127 -18.29 -16.15 7.32
N ASP A 128 -19.27 -16.48 8.17
CA ASP A 128 -19.20 -17.60 9.11
C ASP A 128 -18.70 -18.94 8.52
N PRO A 129 -19.13 -19.39 7.34
CA PRO A 129 -18.64 -20.64 6.77
C PRO A 129 -17.29 -20.52 6.04
N THR A 130 -16.76 -19.30 5.82
CA THR A 130 -15.59 -19.09 4.95
C THR A 130 -14.30 -18.75 5.68
N THR A 131 -14.37 -18.58 7.00
CA THR A 131 -13.21 -18.40 7.89
C THR A 131 -13.44 -19.07 9.24
N SER A 132 -12.38 -19.55 9.89
CA SER A 132 -12.44 -20.02 11.27
C SER A 132 -12.48 -18.88 12.29
N PHE A 133 -12.24 -17.63 11.88
CA PHE A 133 -12.29 -16.48 12.77
C PHE A 133 -13.75 -16.07 13.05
N PRO A 134 -14.16 -16.00 14.33
CA PRO A 134 -15.46 -15.44 14.73
C PRO A 134 -15.63 -13.98 14.31
N PRO A 135 -16.88 -13.44 14.35
CA PRO A 135 -17.13 -12.02 14.17
C PRO A 135 -16.22 -11.15 15.04
N GLY A 136 -15.44 -10.27 14.39
CA GLY A 136 -14.53 -9.33 15.06
C GLY A 136 -15.15 -7.97 15.33
N THR A 137 -16.37 -7.74 14.85
CA THR A 137 -17.10 -6.46 14.98
C THR A 137 -17.95 -6.44 16.25
N HIS A 138 -17.97 -5.28 16.92
CA HIS A 138 -18.79 -5.02 18.11
C HIS A 138 -19.70 -3.80 17.93
N THR A 139 -19.27 -2.86 17.09
CA THR A 139 -20.03 -1.67 16.74
C THR A 139 -20.02 -1.49 15.23
N VAL A 140 -21.13 -1.07 14.66
CA VAL A 140 -21.23 -0.70 13.24
C VAL A 140 -21.61 0.77 13.16
N GLN A 141 -20.92 1.53 12.32
CA GLN A 141 -21.21 2.97 12.13
C GLN A 141 -21.16 3.34 10.64
N ALA A 142 -21.96 4.33 10.26
CA ALA A 142 -21.76 5.07 9.03
C ALA A 142 -21.06 6.39 9.37
N TRP A 143 -19.98 6.72 8.66
CA TRP A 143 -19.21 7.96 8.87
C TRP A 143 -19.30 8.89 7.66
N SER A 144 -19.18 10.19 7.90
CA SER A 144 -18.78 11.13 6.86
C SER A 144 -17.26 11.10 6.64
N PRO A 145 -16.74 11.65 5.53
CA PRO A 145 -15.30 11.88 5.35
C PRO A 145 -14.64 12.63 6.53
N GLY A 146 -15.31 13.65 7.07
CA GLY A 146 -14.80 14.39 8.23
C GLY A 146 -14.78 13.56 9.52
N ASP A 147 -15.77 12.70 9.74
CA ASP A 147 -15.75 11.75 10.86
C ASP A 147 -14.58 10.76 10.74
N TRP A 148 -14.24 10.33 9.51
CA TRP A 148 -13.08 9.47 9.27
C TRP A 148 -11.77 10.16 9.63
N VAL A 149 -11.58 11.42 9.22
CA VAL A 149 -10.40 12.21 9.63
C VAL A 149 -10.31 12.26 11.16
N ASP A 150 -11.41 12.61 11.82
CA ASP A 150 -11.44 12.81 13.26
C ASP A 150 -11.16 11.53 14.06
N LYS A 151 -11.76 10.41 13.65
CA LYS A 151 -11.72 9.15 14.39
C LYS A 151 -10.49 8.30 14.07
N THR A 152 -9.81 8.56 12.96
CA THR A 152 -8.54 7.86 12.60
C THR A 152 -7.29 8.62 13.04
N LEU A 153 -7.38 9.93 13.29
CA LEU A 153 -6.25 10.78 13.67
C LEU A 153 -5.38 10.22 14.82
N PRO A 154 -5.93 9.64 15.90
CA PRO A 154 -5.10 9.07 16.97
C PRO A 154 -4.21 7.90 16.50
N THR A 155 -4.63 7.15 15.48
CA THR A 155 -3.81 6.08 14.90
C THR A 155 -2.74 6.65 13.98
N TRP A 156 -3.09 7.68 13.20
CA TRP A 156 -2.10 8.43 12.40
C TRP A 156 -1.02 9.07 13.26
N GLN A 157 -1.35 9.60 14.43
CA GLN A 157 -0.37 10.13 15.37
C GLN A 157 0.67 9.08 15.76
N ARG A 158 0.23 7.87 16.11
CA ARG A 158 1.13 6.76 16.46
C ARG A 158 2.01 6.31 15.30
N LEU A 159 1.51 6.39 14.07
CA LEU A 159 2.26 6.04 12.86
C LEU A 159 3.27 7.11 12.45
N CYS A 160 2.90 8.39 12.54
CA CYS A 160 3.69 9.50 12.03
C CYS A 160 4.69 10.07 13.05
N ASP A 161 4.41 9.98 14.36
CA ASP A 161 5.30 10.53 15.39
C ASP A 161 6.72 9.94 15.34
N PRO A 162 6.92 8.61 15.22
CA PRO A 162 8.27 8.04 15.13
C PRO A 162 9.04 8.51 13.89
N VAL A 163 8.34 8.63 12.75
CA VAL A 163 8.91 9.11 11.49
C VAL A 163 9.33 10.57 11.62
N ALA A 164 8.44 11.42 12.12
CA ALA A 164 8.70 12.86 12.25
C ALA A 164 9.82 13.16 13.26
N GLN A 165 9.87 12.42 14.38
CA GLN A 165 10.97 12.53 15.36
C GLN A 165 12.30 12.15 14.72
N ARG A 166 12.37 10.99 14.04
CA ARG A 166 13.62 10.52 13.45
C ARG A 166 14.12 11.41 12.31
N VAL A 167 13.21 11.92 11.48
CA VAL A 167 13.56 12.92 10.46
C VAL A 167 14.18 14.15 11.13
N SER A 168 13.52 14.73 12.13
CA SER A 168 14.04 15.90 12.85
C SER A 168 15.43 15.64 13.48
N GLU A 169 15.60 14.50 14.14
CA GLU A 169 16.89 14.10 14.72
C GLU A 169 17.98 13.92 13.66
N SER A 170 17.67 13.29 12.54
CA SER A 170 18.64 13.06 11.45
C SER A 170 19.14 14.38 10.84
N TRP A 171 18.28 15.40 10.71
CA TRP A 171 18.68 16.75 10.31
C TRP A 171 19.60 17.41 11.34
N LEU A 172 19.32 17.20 12.63
CA LEU A 172 20.19 17.70 13.70
C LEU A 172 21.54 17.00 13.68
N GLU A 173 21.58 15.68 13.54
CA GLU A 173 22.81 14.89 13.47
C GLU A 173 23.72 15.38 12.33
N ALA A 174 23.14 15.69 11.16
CA ALA A 174 23.84 16.18 9.97
C ALA A 174 24.48 17.58 10.12
N LEU A 175 24.10 18.39 11.12
CA LEU A 175 24.69 19.72 11.31
C LEU A 175 26.12 19.66 11.89
N PRO A 176 27.07 20.50 11.42
CA PRO A 176 28.38 20.65 12.02
C PRO A 176 28.31 21.03 13.51
N GLN A 177 29.31 20.62 14.29
CA GLN A 177 29.29 20.80 15.74
C GLN A 177 29.40 22.27 16.17
N GLU A 178 30.08 23.09 15.37
CA GLU A 178 30.14 24.55 15.54
C GLU A 178 28.78 25.22 15.27
N ALA A 179 28.01 24.69 14.30
CA ALA A 179 26.68 25.19 13.96
C ALA A 179 25.63 24.81 15.03
N LYS A 180 25.68 23.59 15.58
CA LYS A 180 24.77 23.12 16.65
C LYS A 180 24.77 24.02 17.89
N GLN A 181 25.94 24.53 18.30
CA GLN A 181 26.07 25.36 19.49
C GLN A 181 25.62 26.81 19.27
N ALA A 182 25.81 27.34 18.06
CA ALA A 182 25.38 28.70 17.69
C ALA A 182 23.91 28.77 17.24
N ALA A 183 23.34 27.65 16.78
CA ALA A 183 22.03 27.58 16.17
C ALA A 183 20.90 27.16 17.11
N GLY A 184 21.10 27.00 18.43
CA GLY A 184 20.05 26.53 19.36
C GLY A 184 18.65 27.17 19.16
N PRO A 185 18.55 28.52 19.09
CA PRO A 185 17.27 29.19 18.77
C PRO A 185 16.76 28.93 17.35
N ILE A 186 17.67 28.83 16.36
CA ILE A 186 17.34 28.54 14.95
C ILE A 186 16.87 27.09 14.79
N VAL A 187 17.48 26.14 15.50
CA VAL A 187 17.11 24.73 15.56
C VAL A 187 15.70 24.55 16.11
N SER A 188 15.37 25.25 17.20
CA SER A 188 14.01 25.24 17.77
C SER A 188 12.99 25.81 16.78
N MET A 189 13.32 26.91 16.12
CA MET A 189 12.48 27.50 15.07
C MET A 189 12.32 26.56 13.86
N LEU A 190 13.39 25.89 13.43
CA LEU A 190 13.37 24.94 12.32
C LEU A 190 12.53 23.70 12.65
N GLY A 191 12.61 23.18 13.88
CA GLY A 191 11.75 22.09 14.34
C GLY A 191 10.26 22.48 14.35
N GLN A 192 9.93 23.70 14.78
CA GLN A 192 8.56 24.22 14.73
C GLN A 192 8.07 24.39 13.28
N MET A 193 8.90 24.93 12.39
CA MET A 193 8.58 25.04 10.97
C MET A 193 8.44 23.66 10.32
N GLY A 194 9.29 22.69 10.69
CA GLY A 194 9.20 21.30 10.24
C GLY A 194 7.88 20.65 10.65
N GLY A 195 7.47 20.82 11.91
CA GLY A 195 6.18 20.31 12.40
C GLY A 195 4.96 20.94 11.73
N LEU A 196 5.04 22.21 11.34
CA LEU A 196 4.00 22.90 10.55
C LEU A 196 3.95 22.38 9.10
N THR A 197 5.11 22.19 8.46
CA THR A 197 5.20 21.66 7.09
C THR A 197 4.69 20.22 7.05
N PHE A 198 5.16 19.36 7.96
CA PHE A 198 4.68 17.98 8.08
C PHE A 198 3.18 17.93 8.37
N GLY A 199 2.70 18.76 9.32
CA GLY A 199 1.27 18.87 9.62
C GLY A 199 0.43 19.26 8.40
N SER A 200 0.93 20.17 7.54
CA SER A 200 0.21 20.54 6.32
C SER A 200 0.18 19.44 5.26
N GLN A 201 1.29 18.72 5.05
CA GLN A 201 1.34 17.56 4.15
C GLN A 201 0.43 16.43 4.65
N LEU A 202 0.47 16.12 5.95
CA LEU A 202 -0.44 15.14 6.56
C LEU A 202 -1.90 15.56 6.38
N GLY A 203 -2.23 16.83 6.62
CA GLY A 203 -3.60 17.33 6.43
C GLY A 203 -4.11 17.18 4.99
N ASN A 204 -3.28 17.50 4.01
CA ASN A 204 -3.60 17.30 2.59
C ASN A 204 -3.83 15.83 2.27
N GLY A 205 -2.94 14.95 2.74
CA GLY A 205 -3.08 13.49 2.59
C GLY A 205 -4.39 13.00 3.21
N LEU A 206 -4.66 13.35 4.47
CA LEU A 206 -5.89 12.96 5.17
C LEU A 206 -7.16 13.42 4.46
N ALA A 207 -7.20 14.64 3.89
CA ALA A 207 -8.32 15.09 3.08
C ALA A 207 -8.55 14.22 1.84
N GLN A 208 -7.48 13.93 1.10
CA GLN A 208 -7.55 13.08 -0.09
C GLN A 208 -8.02 11.68 0.27
N LEU A 209 -7.47 11.09 1.34
CA LEU A 209 -7.88 9.79 1.86
C LEU A 209 -9.36 9.78 2.23
N ALA A 210 -9.76 10.68 3.12
CA ALA A 210 -11.13 10.74 3.61
C ALA A 210 -12.16 10.97 2.49
N GLY A 211 -11.79 11.69 1.44
CA GLY A 211 -12.64 11.91 0.26
C GLY A 211 -12.84 10.66 -0.61
N GLU A 212 -12.01 9.64 -0.45
CA GLU A 212 -11.92 8.49 -1.34
C GLU A 212 -12.23 7.15 -0.67
N VAL A 213 -11.80 6.97 0.58
CA VAL A 213 -12.00 5.71 1.29
C VAL A 213 -13.48 5.39 1.48
N LEU A 214 -13.83 4.12 1.34
CA LEU A 214 -15.16 3.54 1.43
C LEU A 214 -15.39 2.96 2.83
N THR A 215 -14.32 2.55 3.50
CA THR A 215 -14.37 1.90 4.82
C THR A 215 -13.25 2.37 5.75
N SER A 216 -13.25 1.94 7.02
CA SER A 216 -12.19 2.32 7.96
C SER A 216 -10.88 1.53 7.76
N THR A 217 -10.95 0.34 7.16
CA THR A 217 -9.80 -0.56 6.96
C THR A 217 -9.29 -0.59 5.53
N GLU A 218 -9.85 0.18 4.58
CA GLU A 218 -9.51 0.08 3.15
C GLU A 218 -8.01 0.27 2.84
N VAL A 219 -7.31 1.02 3.68
CA VAL A 219 -5.86 1.23 3.57
C VAL A 219 -5.00 0.04 4.04
N GLY A 220 -5.63 -1.09 4.42
CA GLY A 220 -4.97 -2.29 4.94
C GLY A 220 -4.59 -2.22 6.41
N LEU A 221 -4.94 -1.12 7.10
CA LEU A 221 -4.70 -0.91 8.54
C LEU A 221 -6.02 -0.63 9.27
N PRO A 222 -6.23 -1.16 10.48
CA PRO A 222 -7.40 -0.85 11.29
C PRO A 222 -7.20 0.52 11.95
N LEU A 223 -7.50 1.58 11.20
CA LEU A 223 -7.26 2.97 11.63
C LEU A 223 -8.30 3.48 12.63
N GLY A 224 -9.54 2.95 12.57
CA GLY A 224 -10.63 3.31 13.44
C GLY A 224 -10.54 2.70 14.85
N PRO A 225 -11.50 3.03 15.74
CA PRO A 225 -11.63 2.38 17.03
C PRO A 225 -11.77 0.87 16.91
N ASP A 226 -11.30 0.16 17.93
CA ASP A 226 -11.28 -1.30 17.93
C ASP A 226 -12.70 -1.90 17.78
N GLY A 227 -12.82 -2.96 16.99
CA GLY A 227 -14.10 -3.63 16.71
C GLY A 227 -15.19 -2.74 16.09
N THR A 228 -14.85 -1.59 15.52
CA THR A 228 -15.83 -0.67 14.91
C THR A 228 -15.78 -0.75 13.39
N ALA A 229 -16.70 -1.51 12.80
CA ALA A 229 -16.87 -1.58 11.34
C ALA A 229 -17.53 -0.31 10.81
N VAL A 230 -16.95 0.27 9.77
CA VAL A 230 -17.39 1.54 9.23
C VAL A 230 -17.46 1.50 7.71
N LEU A 231 -18.57 1.99 7.17
CA LEU A 231 -18.66 2.40 5.77
C LEU A 231 -18.88 3.92 5.70
N LEU A 232 -18.45 4.54 4.59
CA LEU A 232 -18.67 5.95 4.28
C LEU A 232 -19.73 6.07 3.16
N PRO A 233 -21.04 6.19 3.48
CA PRO A 233 -22.11 6.04 2.49
C PRO A 233 -22.01 7.00 1.30
N ALA A 234 -21.59 8.26 1.53
CA ALA A 234 -21.42 9.24 0.45
C ALA A 234 -20.30 8.83 -0.54
N ASN A 235 -19.21 8.22 -0.04
CA ASN A 235 -18.14 7.72 -0.88
C ASN A 235 -18.54 6.41 -1.57
N VAL A 236 -19.28 5.53 -0.87
CA VAL A 236 -19.85 4.30 -1.45
C VAL A 236 -20.81 4.61 -2.60
N GLU A 237 -21.67 5.61 -2.44
CA GLU A 237 -22.57 6.08 -3.49
C GLU A 237 -21.79 6.58 -4.71
N ARG A 238 -20.76 7.42 -4.49
CA ARG A 238 -19.89 7.91 -5.56
C ARG A 238 -19.14 6.78 -6.27
N PHE A 239 -18.64 5.81 -5.51
CA PHE A 239 -17.98 4.62 -6.04
C PHE A 239 -18.91 3.77 -6.90
N GLY A 240 -20.19 3.68 -6.54
CA GLY A 240 -21.19 2.95 -7.31
C GLY A 240 -21.60 3.60 -8.64
N GLN A 241 -21.28 4.89 -8.83
CA GLN A 241 -21.62 5.60 -10.07
C GLN A 241 -20.88 4.97 -11.25
N GLY A 242 -21.65 4.49 -12.23
CA GLY A 242 -21.12 3.86 -13.44
C GLY A 242 -20.82 2.36 -13.34
N LEU A 243 -21.02 1.72 -12.18
CA LEU A 243 -20.81 0.26 -12.04
C LEU A 243 -21.97 -0.59 -12.57
N ASP A 244 -23.12 0.01 -12.92
CA ASP A 244 -24.36 -0.69 -13.32
C ASP A 244 -24.75 -1.81 -12.34
N ARG A 245 -24.62 -1.52 -11.04
CA ARG A 245 -24.95 -2.43 -9.93
C ARG A 245 -25.90 -1.77 -8.93
N PRO A 246 -26.81 -2.53 -8.29
CA PRO A 246 -27.64 -2.00 -7.21
C PRO A 246 -26.79 -1.52 -6.03
N ALA A 247 -27.16 -0.37 -5.44
CA ALA A 247 -26.46 0.19 -4.29
C ALA A 247 -26.36 -0.80 -3.11
N SER A 248 -27.41 -1.59 -2.88
CA SER A 248 -27.43 -2.62 -1.83
C SER A 248 -26.39 -3.72 -2.06
N GLU A 249 -26.14 -4.15 -3.30
CA GLU A 249 -25.10 -5.15 -3.60
C GLU A 249 -23.72 -4.59 -3.29
N ILE A 250 -23.47 -3.32 -3.66
CA ILE A 250 -22.21 -2.63 -3.39
C ILE A 250 -22.00 -2.50 -1.88
N THR A 251 -23.00 -2.05 -1.14
CA THR A 251 -22.93 -1.91 0.32
C THR A 251 -22.64 -3.24 1.00
N VAL A 252 -23.33 -4.32 0.63
CA VAL A 252 -23.12 -5.66 1.24
C VAL A 252 -21.74 -6.20 0.88
N PHE A 253 -21.28 -6.03 -0.36
CA PHE A 253 -19.94 -6.45 -0.77
C PHE A 253 -18.85 -5.72 0.03
N LEU A 254 -18.94 -4.39 0.17
CA LEU A 254 -17.99 -3.61 0.96
C LEU A 254 -18.08 -3.91 2.45
N ALA A 255 -19.28 -4.17 2.96
CA ALA A 255 -19.49 -4.60 4.34
C ALA A 255 -18.85 -5.97 4.63
N ALA A 256 -18.89 -6.91 3.67
CA ALA A 256 -18.19 -8.19 3.78
C ALA A 256 -16.68 -8.01 3.86
N ARG A 257 -16.12 -7.08 3.08
CA ARG A 257 -14.69 -6.74 3.15
C ARG A 257 -14.31 -6.15 4.50
N GLU A 258 -15.05 -5.12 4.96
CA GLU A 258 -14.82 -4.49 6.26
C GLU A 258 -14.91 -5.51 7.41
N ALA A 259 -15.96 -6.34 7.42
CA ALA A 259 -16.14 -7.37 8.43
C ALA A 259 -15.01 -8.41 8.41
N ALA A 260 -14.56 -8.85 7.23
CA ALA A 260 -13.42 -9.77 7.11
C ALA A 260 -12.13 -9.16 7.69
N HIS A 261 -11.81 -7.90 7.41
CA HIS A 261 -10.68 -7.22 8.04
C HIS A 261 -10.79 -7.23 9.57
N HIS A 262 -11.97 -6.92 10.11
CA HIS A 262 -12.17 -6.96 11.56
C HIS A 262 -12.04 -8.36 12.15
N ARG A 263 -12.53 -9.40 11.47
CA ARG A 263 -12.32 -10.80 11.92
C ARG A 263 -10.83 -11.10 12.04
N LEU A 264 -10.04 -10.75 11.03
CA LEU A 264 -8.59 -10.96 11.04
C LEU A 264 -7.91 -10.18 12.17
N PHE A 265 -8.06 -8.86 12.20
CA PHE A 265 -7.35 -8.02 13.18
C PHE A 265 -7.78 -8.27 14.63
N SER A 266 -9.02 -8.71 14.87
CA SER A 266 -9.49 -9.05 16.22
C SER A 266 -8.95 -10.41 16.70
N HIS A 267 -8.65 -11.35 15.80
CA HIS A 267 -8.21 -12.70 16.16
C HIS A 267 -6.70 -12.95 15.93
N VAL A 268 -6.02 -12.03 15.28
CA VAL A 268 -4.56 -12.06 15.06
C VAL A 268 -3.92 -10.87 15.78
N PRO A 269 -3.78 -10.91 17.13
CA PRO A 269 -3.43 -9.74 17.94
C PRO A 269 -2.01 -9.21 17.66
N TRP A 270 -1.09 -10.07 17.20
CA TRP A 270 0.27 -9.68 16.85
C TRP A 270 0.33 -8.86 15.55
N LEU A 271 -0.65 -9.00 14.64
CA LEU A 271 -0.61 -8.39 13.31
C LEU A 271 -0.56 -6.86 13.38
N ARG A 272 -1.40 -6.26 14.23
CA ARG A 272 -1.39 -4.80 14.43
C ARG A 272 -0.04 -4.32 14.97
N GLN A 273 0.53 -5.02 15.93
CA GLN A 273 1.82 -4.66 16.52
C GLN A 273 2.95 -4.80 15.51
N GLN A 274 2.95 -5.88 14.73
CA GLN A 274 3.95 -6.13 13.70
C GLN A 274 3.94 -5.07 12.59
N LEU A 275 2.76 -4.66 12.13
CA LEU A 275 2.63 -3.58 11.14
C LEU A 275 3.19 -2.26 11.67
N LEU A 276 2.86 -1.90 12.91
CA LEU A 276 3.41 -0.70 13.57
C LEU A 276 4.93 -0.79 13.72
N ALA A 277 5.44 -1.93 14.20
CA ALA A 277 6.87 -2.16 14.40
C ALA A 277 7.66 -2.08 13.09
N THR A 278 7.08 -2.54 11.98
CA THR A 278 7.71 -2.47 10.65
C THR A 278 7.81 -1.01 10.16
N VAL A 279 6.78 -0.19 10.42
CA VAL A 279 6.82 1.25 10.13
C VAL A 279 7.86 1.96 11.01
N GLU A 280 7.96 1.61 12.29
CA GLU A 280 8.99 2.15 13.20
C GLU A 280 10.41 1.72 12.79
N GLU A 281 10.58 0.51 12.27
CA GLU A 281 11.86 0.03 11.74
C GLU A 281 12.27 0.79 10.48
N TYR A 282 11.35 1.00 9.54
CA TYR A 282 11.56 1.87 8.39
C TYR A 282 11.98 3.28 8.81
N ALA A 283 11.25 3.85 9.79
CA ALA A 283 11.53 5.17 10.32
C ALA A 283 12.95 5.26 10.90
N ARG A 284 13.37 4.29 11.72
CA ARG A 284 14.73 4.24 12.31
C ARG A 284 15.84 4.22 11.27
N GLY A 285 15.60 3.56 10.14
CA GLY A 285 16.55 3.52 9.02
C GLY A 285 16.74 4.86 8.30
N ILE A 286 15.92 5.88 8.57
CA ILE A 286 16.05 7.21 7.95
C ILE A 286 17.39 7.82 8.38
N GLN A 287 18.27 7.97 7.41
CA GLN A 287 19.55 8.66 7.54
C GLN A 287 19.63 9.73 6.47
N VAL A 288 20.08 10.93 6.87
CA VAL A 288 20.39 11.99 5.92
C VAL A 288 21.75 11.68 5.31
N ASP A 289 21.82 11.60 3.99
CA ASP A 289 23.06 11.40 3.25
C ASP A 289 23.95 12.65 3.39
N THR A 290 24.80 12.63 4.41
CA THR A 290 25.76 13.70 4.73
C THR A 290 26.75 13.91 3.59
N SER A 291 27.07 12.88 2.79
CA SER A 291 27.93 13.02 1.62
C SER A 291 27.26 13.81 0.50
N SER A 292 25.96 13.59 0.29
CA SER A 292 25.16 14.41 -0.63
C SER A 292 25.04 15.87 -0.12
N LEU A 293 24.95 16.08 1.19
CA LEU A 293 24.97 17.43 1.80
C LEU A 293 26.32 18.13 1.65
N GLU A 294 27.45 17.42 1.76
CA GLU A 294 28.80 17.97 1.52
C GLU A 294 29.00 18.33 0.06
N ASP A 295 28.56 17.47 -0.86
CA ASP A 295 28.54 17.76 -2.31
C ASP A 295 27.65 18.95 -2.63
N LEU A 296 26.50 19.08 -1.98
CA LEU A 296 25.60 20.24 -2.07
C LEU A 296 26.28 21.51 -1.55
N ALA A 297 26.87 21.46 -0.35
CA ALA A 297 27.57 22.59 0.25
C ALA A 297 28.75 23.08 -0.60
N SER A 298 29.42 22.17 -1.32
CA SER A 298 30.49 22.52 -2.26
C SER A 298 29.99 23.24 -3.52
N ARG A 299 28.69 23.11 -3.85
CA ARG A 299 28.04 23.71 -5.03
C ARG A 299 27.24 24.97 -4.70
N ILE A 300 26.97 25.25 -3.42
CA ILE A 300 26.33 26.49 -3.00
C ILE A 300 27.34 27.63 -3.19
N ASP A 301 27.01 28.56 -4.09
CA ASP A 301 27.70 29.85 -4.15
C ASP A 301 27.09 30.79 -3.11
N PRO A 302 27.81 31.17 -2.04
CA PRO A 302 27.29 32.07 -1.00
C PRO A 302 26.92 33.46 -1.51
N SER A 303 27.34 33.82 -2.74
CA SER A 303 27.06 35.10 -3.37
C SER A 303 25.84 35.10 -4.28
N ASP A 304 25.24 33.93 -4.55
CA ASP A 304 24.06 33.80 -5.40
C ASP A 304 22.85 33.23 -4.62
N PRO A 305 21.88 34.08 -4.23
CA PRO A 305 20.66 33.67 -3.54
C PRO A 305 19.78 32.71 -4.37
N SER A 306 19.92 32.67 -5.69
CA SER A 306 19.12 31.81 -6.56
C SER A 306 19.58 30.34 -6.55
N SER A 307 20.86 30.09 -6.26
CA SER A 307 21.44 28.75 -6.14
C SER A 307 20.77 27.90 -5.04
N MET A 308 20.36 28.54 -3.94
CA MET A 308 19.66 27.89 -2.83
C MET A 308 18.22 27.50 -3.21
N GLN A 309 17.56 28.31 -4.04
CA GLN A 309 16.21 28.05 -4.53
C GLN A 309 16.20 26.87 -5.54
N GLU A 310 17.20 26.80 -6.42
CA GLU A 310 17.36 25.70 -7.39
C GLU A 310 17.69 24.37 -6.70
N LEU A 311 18.51 24.39 -5.66
CA LEU A 311 18.85 23.20 -4.88
C LEU A 311 17.66 22.63 -4.11
N MET A 312 16.84 23.47 -3.47
CA MET A 312 15.60 23.02 -2.82
C MET A 312 14.60 22.39 -3.80
N ASN A 313 14.59 22.85 -5.06
CA ASN A 313 13.73 22.30 -6.12
C ASN A 313 14.34 21.09 -6.84
N SER A 314 15.62 20.77 -6.62
CA SER A 314 16.35 19.74 -7.37
C SER A 314 16.11 18.30 -6.89
N GLY A 315 15.45 18.10 -5.74
CA GLY A 315 15.24 16.78 -5.15
C GLY A 315 16.52 16.10 -4.62
N MET A 316 17.71 16.71 -4.76
CA MET A 316 18.98 16.13 -4.30
C MET A 316 19.12 16.05 -2.75
N LEU A 317 18.17 16.63 -2.02
CA LEU A 317 18.05 16.51 -0.57
C LEU A 317 17.14 15.34 -0.14
N GLU A 318 16.58 14.57 -1.08
CA GLU A 318 15.78 13.39 -0.76
C GLU A 318 16.68 12.31 -0.13
N PRO A 319 16.34 11.82 1.08
CA PRO A 319 17.03 10.71 1.70
C PRO A 319 17.03 9.49 0.75
N LYS A 320 18.19 8.89 0.51
CA LYS A 320 18.24 7.61 -0.21
C LYS A 320 17.75 6.49 0.71
N THR A 321 16.91 5.61 0.18
CA THR A 321 16.51 4.40 0.88
C THR A 321 17.72 3.49 1.10
N THR A 322 18.02 3.14 2.35
CA THR A 322 19.06 2.14 2.68
C THR A 322 18.55 0.72 2.42
N ASP A 323 19.46 -0.26 2.37
CA ASP A 323 19.08 -1.68 2.21
C ASP A 323 18.19 -2.16 3.35
N GLU A 324 18.44 -1.70 4.59
CA GLU A 324 17.59 -2.01 5.75
C GLU A 324 16.20 -1.37 5.63
N GLN A 325 16.12 -0.14 5.12
CA GLN A 325 14.84 0.51 4.85
C GLN A 325 14.06 -0.23 3.76
N GLN A 326 14.73 -0.65 2.69
CA GLN A 326 14.11 -1.43 1.63
C GLN A 326 13.59 -2.78 2.17
N ALA A 327 14.37 -3.47 3.03
CA ALA A 327 13.92 -4.72 3.66
C ALA A 327 12.73 -4.52 4.62
N ALA A 328 12.62 -3.37 5.29
CA ALA A 328 11.46 -3.02 6.10
C ALA A 328 10.23 -2.73 5.22
N LEU A 329 10.41 -1.99 4.11
CA LEU A 329 9.35 -1.74 3.13
C LEU A 329 8.84 -3.05 2.51
N ASP A 330 9.75 -3.93 2.08
CA ASP A 330 9.39 -5.22 1.48
C ASP A 330 8.57 -6.09 2.45
N ARG A 331 8.93 -6.09 3.75
CA ARG A 331 8.15 -6.78 4.79
C ARG A 331 6.77 -6.16 4.99
N LEU A 332 6.68 -4.83 5.01
CA LEU A 332 5.40 -4.11 5.14
C LEU A 332 4.50 -4.38 3.93
N GLU A 333 5.05 -4.30 2.72
CA GLU A 333 4.37 -4.64 1.47
C GLU A 333 3.86 -6.08 1.49
N ASN A 334 4.68 -7.03 1.94
CA ASN A 334 4.31 -8.44 2.02
C ASN A 334 3.16 -8.67 3.01
N LEU A 335 3.24 -8.10 4.22
CA LEU A 335 2.19 -8.21 5.23
C LEU A 335 0.87 -7.63 4.73
N LEU A 336 0.88 -6.43 4.14
CA LEU A 336 -0.31 -5.80 3.59
C LEU A 336 -0.88 -6.61 2.42
N ALA A 337 -0.03 -7.18 1.57
CA ALA A 337 -0.46 -8.06 0.49
C ALA A 337 -1.13 -9.33 1.02
N LEU A 338 -0.59 -9.95 2.06
CA LEU A 338 -1.17 -11.12 2.69
C LEU A 338 -2.53 -10.84 3.32
N VAL A 339 -2.66 -9.73 4.07
CA VAL A 339 -3.94 -9.28 4.63
C VAL A 339 -4.97 -9.11 3.52
N GLU A 340 -4.63 -8.40 2.45
CA GLU A 340 -5.58 -8.11 1.37
C GLU A 340 -5.91 -9.32 0.50
N GLY A 341 -4.93 -10.20 0.27
CA GLY A 341 -5.15 -11.46 -0.42
C GLY A 341 -6.10 -12.37 0.35
N TRP A 342 -5.94 -12.45 1.67
CA TRP A 342 -6.80 -13.25 2.54
C TRP A 342 -8.23 -12.72 2.53
N VAL A 343 -8.41 -11.39 2.66
CA VAL A 343 -9.72 -10.74 2.57
C VAL A 343 -10.38 -10.97 1.21
N ASP A 344 -9.63 -10.88 0.10
CA ASP A 344 -10.16 -11.14 -1.25
C ASP A 344 -10.74 -12.55 -1.36
N VAL A 345 -10.02 -13.57 -0.86
CA VAL A 345 -10.46 -14.97 -0.91
C VAL A 345 -11.67 -15.22 -0.01
N VAL A 346 -11.59 -14.81 1.26
CA VAL A 346 -12.66 -15.01 2.24
C VAL A 346 -13.97 -14.34 1.81
N VAL A 347 -13.88 -13.13 1.24
CA VAL A 347 -15.05 -12.39 0.76
C VAL A 347 -15.59 -12.99 -0.53
N ALA A 348 -14.72 -13.37 -1.48
CA ALA A 348 -15.15 -14.02 -2.72
C ALA A 348 -15.94 -15.30 -2.42
N ASP A 349 -15.45 -16.13 -1.50
CA ASP A 349 -16.14 -17.36 -1.07
C ASP A 349 -17.46 -17.04 -0.34
N ALA A 350 -17.50 -15.97 0.46
CA ALA A 350 -18.68 -15.59 1.24
C ALA A 350 -19.80 -15.02 0.37
N VAL A 351 -19.46 -14.24 -0.66
CA VAL A 351 -20.46 -13.50 -1.46
C VAL A 351 -20.70 -14.08 -2.84
N GLY A 352 -19.80 -14.91 -3.38
CA GLY A 352 -19.79 -15.32 -4.80
C GLY A 352 -21.10 -15.91 -5.30
N GLU A 353 -21.65 -16.90 -4.59
CA GLU A 353 -22.93 -17.53 -4.98
C GLU A 353 -24.16 -16.69 -4.61
N ARG A 354 -23.99 -15.67 -3.75
CA ARG A 354 -25.09 -14.91 -3.12
C ARG A 354 -25.31 -13.56 -3.78
N LEU A 355 -24.26 -12.97 -4.36
CA LEU A 355 -24.26 -11.70 -5.05
C LEU A 355 -23.82 -11.91 -6.51
N PRO A 356 -24.75 -11.85 -7.49
CA PRO A 356 -24.41 -12.00 -8.91
C PRO A 356 -23.34 -11.02 -9.41
N GLY A 357 -23.22 -9.85 -8.77
CA GLY A 357 -22.21 -8.84 -9.08
C GLY A 357 -20.86 -8.99 -8.36
N ALA A 358 -20.67 -10.01 -7.51
CA ALA A 358 -19.50 -10.16 -6.64
C ALA A 358 -18.17 -10.09 -7.40
N ASP A 359 -18.02 -10.87 -8.48
CA ASP A 359 -16.77 -10.92 -9.25
C ASP A 359 -16.43 -9.57 -9.90
N ALA A 360 -17.44 -8.88 -10.42
CA ALA A 360 -17.28 -7.58 -11.04
C ALA A 360 -16.89 -6.50 -10.01
N LEU A 361 -17.50 -6.55 -8.81
CA LEU A 361 -17.15 -5.66 -7.70
C LEU A 361 -15.74 -5.95 -7.18
N GLY A 362 -15.38 -7.22 -7.01
CA GLY A 362 -14.03 -7.65 -6.64
C GLY A 362 -12.99 -7.17 -7.64
N GLU A 363 -13.26 -7.30 -8.94
CA GLU A 363 -12.37 -6.80 -9.97
C GLU A 363 -12.25 -5.27 -9.97
N THR A 364 -13.35 -4.56 -9.74
CA THR A 364 -13.36 -3.09 -9.62
C THR A 364 -12.47 -2.62 -8.48
N VAL A 365 -12.60 -3.24 -7.29
CA VAL A 365 -11.77 -2.92 -6.12
C VAL A 365 -10.30 -3.28 -6.36
N ARG A 366 -10.01 -4.43 -6.98
CA ARG A 366 -8.63 -4.81 -7.32
C ARG A 366 -7.98 -3.82 -8.28
N ARG A 367 -8.71 -3.34 -9.31
CA ARG A 367 -8.19 -2.32 -10.24
C ARG A 367 -7.93 -0.99 -9.54
N ARG A 368 -8.85 -0.56 -8.68
CA ARG A 368 -8.69 0.68 -7.90
C ARG A 368 -7.41 0.66 -7.08
N ARG A 369 -7.07 -0.47 -6.47
CA ARG A 369 -5.81 -0.64 -5.76
C ARG A 369 -4.61 -0.79 -6.69
N ALA A 370 -4.76 -1.49 -7.81
CA ALA A 370 -3.68 -1.65 -8.78
C ALA A 370 -3.24 -0.32 -9.44
N SER A 371 -4.15 0.64 -9.56
CA SER A 371 -3.86 1.97 -10.12
C SER A 371 -3.23 2.94 -9.12
N GLY A 372 -2.96 2.53 -7.88
CA GLY A 372 -2.39 3.41 -6.85
C GLY A 372 -3.37 4.50 -6.42
N GLY A 373 -4.49 4.11 -5.80
CA GLY A 373 -5.47 5.05 -5.25
C GLY A 373 -4.85 6.02 -4.23
N PRO A 374 -5.52 7.12 -3.83
CA PRO A 374 -4.93 8.13 -2.95
C PRO A 374 -4.44 7.62 -1.59
N ALA A 375 -5.02 6.50 -1.12
CA ALA A 375 -4.48 5.65 -0.05
C ALA A 375 -2.99 5.39 -0.23
N GLU A 376 -2.64 4.74 -1.33
CA GLU A 376 -1.27 4.37 -1.66
C GLU A 376 -0.41 5.61 -1.90
N GLN A 377 -0.93 6.64 -2.58
CA GLN A 377 -0.17 7.89 -2.83
C GLN A 377 0.20 8.62 -1.54
N THR A 378 -0.70 8.63 -0.55
CA THR A 378 -0.45 9.26 0.75
C THR A 378 0.62 8.51 1.53
N PHE A 379 0.55 7.18 1.59
CA PHE A 379 1.59 6.37 2.23
C PHE A 379 2.92 6.37 1.46
N ALA A 380 2.89 6.44 0.13
CA ALA A 380 4.07 6.62 -0.71
C ALA A 380 4.76 7.96 -0.39
N THR A 381 3.99 9.03 -0.19
CA THR A 381 4.55 10.35 0.13
C THR A 381 5.10 10.43 1.56
N LEU A 382 4.43 9.80 2.52
CA LEU A 382 4.81 9.89 3.94
C LEU A 382 5.89 8.88 4.36
N VAL A 383 5.88 7.68 3.77
CA VAL A 383 6.67 6.52 4.21
C VAL A 383 7.39 5.85 3.03
N GLY A 384 7.28 6.36 1.80
CA GLY A 384 7.92 5.73 0.63
C GLY A 384 7.31 4.39 0.21
N LEU A 385 6.18 3.99 0.82
CA LEU A 385 5.54 2.70 0.60
C LEU A 385 4.79 2.67 -0.73
N GLN A 386 5.05 1.66 -1.58
CA GLN A 386 4.33 1.45 -2.84
C GLN A 386 3.77 0.03 -2.89
N LEU A 387 2.43 -0.11 -2.93
CA LEU A 387 1.80 -1.41 -2.93
C LEU A 387 1.81 -2.00 -4.34
N ARG A 388 2.74 -2.92 -4.59
CA ARG A 388 2.86 -3.55 -5.92
C ARG A 388 1.62 -4.39 -6.24
N PRO A 389 0.89 -4.10 -7.33
CA PRO A 389 -0.33 -4.84 -7.69
C PRO A 389 -0.07 -6.33 -7.92
N ARG A 390 1.16 -6.67 -8.35
CA ARG A 390 1.63 -8.05 -8.53
C ARG A 390 1.59 -8.83 -7.22
N ARG A 391 2.02 -8.23 -6.11
CA ARG A 391 2.06 -8.87 -4.78
C ARG A 391 0.66 -9.18 -4.26
N LEU A 392 -0.30 -8.27 -4.45
CA LEU A 392 -1.71 -8.49 -4.06
C LEU A 392 -2.31 -9.72 -4.75
N ARG A 393 -2.07 -9.89 -6.06
CA ARG A 393 -2.57 -11.05 -6.82
C ARG A 393 -1.88 -12.35 -6.41
N ALA A 394 -0.57 -12.28 -6.17
CA ALA A 394 0.21 -13.43 -5.72
C ALA A 394 -0.29 -13.95 -4.36
N ALA A 395 -0.48 -13.05 -3.39
CA ALA A 395 -1.06 -13.38 -2.09
C ALA A 395 -2.45 -14.01 -2.22
N ALA A 396 -3.37 -13.42 -2.99
CA ALA A 396 -4.69 -14.01 -3.21
C ALA A 396 -4.62 -15.40 -3.86
N SER A 397 -3.66 -15.65 -4.75
CA SER A 397 -3.46 -16.96 -5.37
C SER A 397 -2.95 -18.00 -4.37
N LEU A 398 -2.01 -17.61 -3.50
CA LEU A 398 -1.53 -18.44 -2.41
C LEU A 398 -2.67 -18.82 -1.44
N TRP A 399 -3.48 -17.85 -1.03
CA TRP A 399 -4.61 -18.12 -0.13
C TRP A 399 -5.65 -19.05 -0.75
N ARG A 400 -5.96 -18.92 -2.05
CA ARG A 400 -6.84 -19.88 -2.75
C ARG A 400 -6.25 -21.28 -2.75
N LEU A 401 -4.96 -21.41 -3.07
CA LEU A 401 -4.25 -22.68 -3.06
C LEU A 401 -4.29 -23.37 -1.69
N LEU A 402 -4.09 -22.59 -0.61
CA LEU A 402 -4.18 -23.11 0.76
C LEU A 402 -5.61 -23.53 1.11
N THR A 403 -6.63 -22.75 0.74
CA THR A 403 -8.04 -23.14 0.91
C THR A 403 -8.33 -24.46 0.19
N GLU A 404 -7.88 -24.62 -1.05
CA GLU A 404 -8.14 -25.80 -1.88
C GLU A 404 -7.47 -27.06 -1.32
N ARG A 405 -6.25 -26.95 -0.79
CA ARG A 405 -5.48 -28.10 -0.30
C ARG A 405 -5.78 -28.48 1.15
N TYR A 406 -5.96 -27.49 2.02
CA TYR A 406 -6.01 -27.68 3.48
C TYR A 406 -7.32 -27.18 4.11
N GLY A 407 -8.25 -26.69 3.29
CA GLY A 407 -9.52 -26.14 3.76
C GLY A 407 -9.38 -24.80 4.48
N VAL A 408 -10.52 -24.30 4.98
CA VAL A 408 -10.62 -23.00 5.67
C VAL A 408 -9.76 -22.95 6.92
N THR A 409 -9.79 -24.00 7.75
CA THR A 409 -9.04 -24.05 9.02
C THR A 409 -7.54 -24.08 8.78
N GLY A 410 -7.04 -24.96 7.91
CA GLY A 410 -5.61 -25.06 7.61
C GLY A 410 -5.06 -23.80 6.95
N ARG A 411 -5.88 -23.09 6.16
CA ARG A 411 -5.53 -21.76 5.65
C ARG A 411 -5.40 -20.73 6.76
N ASP A 412 -6.38 -20.63 7.65
CA ASP A 412 -6.43 -19.55 8.65
C ASP A 412 -5.38 -19.72 9.76
N GLN A 413 -4.93 -20.95 10.04
CA GLN A 413 -3.83 -21.24 10.98
C GLN A 413 -2.47 -20.67 10.55
N VAL A 414 -2.29 -20.28 9.29
CA VAL A 414 -1.09 -19.54 8.85
C VAL A 414 -0.92 -18.23 9.64
N TRP A 415 -2.00 -17.68 10.19
CA TRP A 415 -1.97 -16.49 11.03
C TRP A 415 -1.65 -16.75 12.51
N ASP A 416 -1.50 -18.00 12.95
CA ASP A 416 -1.31 -18.33 14.37
C ASP A 416 -0.01 -17.72 14.93
N HIS A 417 1.02 -17.57 14.10
CA HIS A 417 2.30 -16.98 14.49
C HIS A 417 2.96 -16.24 13.32
N PRO A 418 3.65 -15.10 13.54
CA PRO A 418 4.33 -14.35 12.48
C PRO A 418 5.35 -15.18 11.69
N ASP A 419 6.03 -16.14 12.34
CA ASP A 419 7.03 -17.00 11.70
C ASP A 419 6.44 -18.02 10.72
N LEU A 420 5.11 -18.22 10.73
CA LEU A 420 4.41 -19.10 9.79
C LEU A 420 4.03 -18.38 8.50
N LEU A 421 4.17 -17.05 8.46
CA LEU A 421 3.78 -16.29 7.30
C LEU A 421 4.72 -16.57 6.11
N PRO A 422 4.15 -16.68 4.89
CA PRO A 422 4.95 -16.71 3.68
C PRO A 422 5.70 -15.39 3.50
N ASP A 423 6.92 -15.47 3.00
CA ASP A 423 7.71 -14.29 2.62
C ASP A 423 7.47 -13.89 1.15
N GLY A 424 8.25 -12.92 0.66
CA GLY A 424 8.15 -12.48 -0.72
C GLY A 424 8.50 -13.57 -1.74
N SER A 425 9.42 -14.48 -1.44
CA SER A 425 9.78 -15.59 -2.32
C SER A 425 8.66 -16.64 -2.38
N ASP A 426 8.01 -16.90 -1.25
CA ASP A 426 6.84 -17.78 -1.18
C ASP A 426 5.65 -17.27 -1.99
N LEU A 427 5.49 -15.95 -2.09
CA LEU A 427 4.49 -15.36 -2.99
C LEU A 427 4.83 -15.54 -4.48
N ASP A 428 6.12 -15.56 -4.83
CA ASP A 428 6.56 -15.82 -6.21
C ASP A 428 6.44 -17.34 -6.54
N GLU A 429 6.59 -18.22 -5.54
CA GLU A 429 6.50 -19.69 -5.67
C GLU A 429 5.48 -20.33 -4.69
N PRO A 430 4.16 -20.09 -4.90
CA PRO A 430 3.13 -20.45 -3.90
C PRO A 430 2.95 -21.97 -3.70
N LEU A 431 3.31 -22.79 -4.69
CA LEU A 431 3.25 -24.25 -4.58
C LEU A 431 4.24 -24.79 -3.55
N ASP A 432 5.46 -24.24 -3.54
CA ASP A 432 6.53 -24.68 -2.64
C ASP A 432 6.17 -24.33 -1.19
N PHE A 433 5.64 -23.14 -0.94
CA PHE A 433 5.10 -22.80 0.38
C PHE A 433 3.98 -23.74 0.78
N ALA A 434 3.00 -23.98 -0.09
CA ALA A 434 1.87 -24.86 0.23
C ALA A 434 2.32 -26.28 0.57
N ASP A 435 3.33 -26.82 -0.13
CA ASP A 435 3.90 -28.14 0.16
C ASP A 435 4.65 -28.15 1.51
N ARG A 436 5.43 -27.10 1.81
CA ARG A 436 6.10 -26.95 3.12
C ARG A 436 5.11 -26.83 4.27
N TRP A 437 4.04 -26.04 4.07
CA TRP A 437 2.97 -25.86 5.04
C TRP A 437 2.29 -27.18 5.37
N GLY A 438 1.94 -27.99 4.36
CA GLY A 438 1.31 -29.30 4.58
C GLY A 438 2.14 -30.23 5.45
N ARG A 439 3.46 -30.32 5.21
CA ARG A 439 4.37 -31.14 6.02
C ARG A 439 4.47 -30.66 7.47
N GLY A 440 4.64 -29.35 7.66
CA GLY A 440 4.71 -28.75 8.99
C GLY A 440 3.39 -28.84 9.75
N HIS A 441 2.26 -28.72 9.05
CA HIS A 441 0.93 -28.80 9.64
C HIS A 441 0.58 -30.22 10.12
N GLU A 442 0.92 -31.26 9.36
CA GLU A 442 0.82 -32.65 9.83
C GLU A 442 1.66 -32.91 11.09
N ASP A 443 2.83 -32.26 11.20
CA ASP A 443 3.70 -32.35 12.38
C ASP A 443 3.12 -31.63 13.61
N LEU A 444 2.40 -30.51 13.40
CA LEU A 444 1.73 -29.76 14.47
C LEU A 444 0.51 -30.50 15.03
N ASP A 445 -0.22 -31.21 14.19
CA ASP A 445 -1.41 -31.97 14.60
C ASP A 445 -1.06 -33.26 15.35
N ASP A 446 0.08 -33.91 15.05
CA ASP A 446 0.60 -35.07 15.80
C ASP A 446 2.11 -34.92 16.11
N PRO A 447 2.46 -34.13 17.14
CA PRO A 447 3.86 -33.89 17.49
C PRO A 447 4.59 -35.15 17.95
N ILE A 448 3.86 -36.16 18.44
CA ILE A 448 4.46 -37.42 18.86
C ILE A 448 4.81 -38.26 17.63
N ALA A 449 3.96 -38.29 16.60
CA ALA A 449 4.31 -38.92 15.33
C ALA A 449 5.46 -38.18 14.62
N ALA A 450 5.51 -36.84 14.70
CA ALA A 450 6.61 -36.05 14.16
C ALA A 450 7.95 -36.42 14.81
N ILE A 451 8.02 -36.49 16.14
CA ILE A 451 9.23 -36.93 16.86
C ILE A 451 9.64 -38.35 16.45
N ARG A 452 8.68 -39.30 16.36
CA ARG A 452 8.99 -40.67 15.92
C ARG A 452 9.52 -40.72 14.49
N ARG A 453 9.03 -39.88 13.58
CA ARG A 453 9.55 -39.77 12.22
C ARG A 453 10.96 -39.19 12.19
N ALA A 454 11.24 -38.17 13.00
CA ALA A 454 12.57 -37.59 13.13
C ALA A 454 13.57 -38.61 13.70
N GLU A 455 13.21 -39.31 14.78
CA GLU A 455 14.04 -40.38 15.38
C GLU A 455 14.32 -41.51 14.38
N ALA A 456 13.32 -41.91 13.58
CA ALA A 456 13.52 -42.93 12.55
C ALA A 456 14.43 -42.46 11.40
N GLN A 457 14.37 -41.19 11.02
CA GLN A 457 15.24 -40.61 10.00
C GLN A 457 16.70 -40.48 10.49
N GLU A 458 16.90 -40.09 11.75
CA GLU A 458 18.23 -40.08 12.38
C GLU A 458 18.84 -41.48 12.44
N GLN A 459 18.07 -42.48 12.89
CA GLN A 459 18.53 -43.87 12.93
C GLN A 459 18.88 -44.40 11.53
N ALA A 460 18.05 -44.11 10.52
CA ALA A 460 18.34 -44.49 9.14
C ALA A 460 19.57 -43.78 8.56
N ALA A 461 19.81 -42.52 8.94
CA ALA A 461 21.01 -41.77 8.54
C ALA A 461 22.28 -42.33 9.22
N GLU A 462 22.18 -42.73 10.49
CA GLU A 462 23.27 -43.39 11.23
C GLU A 462 23.60 -44.76 10.63
N GLU A 463 22.60 -45.59 10.33
CA GLU A 463 22.78 -46.91 9.68
C GLU A 463 23.42 -46.78 8.29
N ASN A 464 23.04 -45.75 7.52
CA ASN A 464 23.59 -45.50 6.18
C ASN A 464 25.00 -44.87 6.23
N SER A 465 25.36 -44.20 7.35
CA SER A 465 26.73 -43.73 7.60
C SER A 465 27.67 -44.85 8.04
N GLY A 466 27.17 -45.83 8.80
CA GLY A 466 27.93 -47.00 9.26
C GLY A 466 28.25 -48.02 8.16
N THR A 467 27.46 -48.04 7.08
CA THR A 467 27.68 -48.93 5.93
C THR A 467 28.71 -48.39 4.92
N ALA A 468 29.07 -47.10 5.00
CA ALA A 468 30.13 -46.51 4.18
C ALA A 468 31.55 -46.81 4.71
N GLU A 469 31.71 -47.18 5.99
CA GLU A 469 33.01 -47.58 6.56
C GLU A 469 33.35 -49.06 6.33
N ASP A 470 32.34 -49.93 6.12
CA ASP A 470 32.54 -51.40 6.09
C ASP A 470 32.87 -51.97 4.68
N ASP A 471 32.71 -51.21 3.60
CA ASP A 471 33.08 -51.65 2.22
C ASP A 471 34.54 -51.34 1.83
N SER A 472 35.36 -50.85 2.78
CA SER A 472 36.80 -50.64 2.56
C SER A 472 37.69 -51.71 3.19
N GLY A 473 37.09 -52.77 3.75
CA GLY A 473 37.73 -53.64 4.72
C GLY A 473 37.90 -55.12 4.37
N GLU A 474 37.71 -55.59 3.13
CA GLU A 474 37.82 -57.05 2.89
C GLU A 474 38.41 -57.45 1.52
N GLN A 475 39.68 -57.10 1.30
CA GLN A 475 40.58 -57.88 0.44
C GLN A 475 41.99 -57.97 1.04
N ASN A 476 42.15 -58.68 2.16
CA ASN A 476 43.43 -59.33 2.44
C ASN A 476 43.30 -60.41 3.53
N ARG A 477 43.32 -61.68 3.14
CA ARG A 477 44.13 -62.76 3.74
C ARG A 477 43.69 -64.12 3.19
N GLY A 478 44.57 -64.74 2.43
CA GLY A 478 44.45 -66.12 1.99
C GLY A 478 45.73 -66.56 1.31
N ASP A 479 46.63 -67.09 2.15
CA ASP A 479 47.70 -68.04 1.83
C ASP A 479 49.04 -67.54 1.30
N GLY A 480 50.06 -67.76 2.15
CA GLY A 480 51.44 -67.91 1.74
C GLY A 480 51.88 -69.36 1.94
N GLU A 481 52.46 -69.93 0.88
CA GLU A 481 53.49 -70.98 0.86
C GLU A 481 54.26 -70.72 -0.45
N ASP A 482 55.41 -70.05 -0.37
CA ASP A 482 56.76 -70.64 -0.41
C ASP A 482 57.10 -71.34 -1.74
N ASP A 483 57.80 -70.64 -2.64
CA ASP A 483 59.07 -71.14 -3.20
C ASP A 483 59.73 -70.13 -4.16
N GLY A 484 61.05 -69.96 -4.00
CA GLY A 484 61.97 -70.00 -5.14
C GLY A 484 62.15 -68.77 -6.05
N ASN A 485 63.20 -67.99 -5.74
CA ASN A 485 64.30 -67.69 -6.66
C ASN A 485 64.08 -66.78 -7.90
N ALA A 486 64.80 -65.64 -7.85
CA ALA A 486 65.58 -65.00 -8.92
C ALA A 486 64.89 -64.25 -10.09
N GLN A 487 65.34 -62.98 -10.21
CA GLN A 487 66.00 -62.41 -11.40
C GLN A 487 65.27 -61.25 -12.12
N GLN A 488 65.90 -60.06 -12.02
CA GLN A 488 66.19 -59.04 -13.05
C GLN A 488 65.08 -58.49 -13.98
N GLY A 489 65.15 -57.17 -14.17
CA GLY A 489 64.59 -56.44 -15.31
C GLY A 489 63.70 -55.29 -14.83
N ASP A 490 64.20 -54.08 -14.56
CA ASP A 490 64.71 -53.07 -15.50
C ASP A 490 63.60 -52.36 -16.31
N THR A 491 63.75 -51.03 -16.36
CA THR A 491 63.12 -50.01 -17.22
C THR A 491 61.61 -49.70 -17.06
N ASP A 492 61.26 -48.49 -16.63
CA ASP A 492 61.15 -47.23 -17.42
C ASP A 492 59.99 -47.25 -18.42
N ARG A 493 58.88 -46.59 -18.07
CA ARG A 493 58.41 -45.36 -18.74
C ARG A 493 57.18 -44.76 -18.09
#